data_AF-A0A858RFV9-F1
#
_entry.id   AF-A0A858RFV9-F1
#
_cell.length_a   1.000
_cell.length_b   1.000
_cell.length_c   1.000
_cell.angle_alpha   90.00
_cell.angle_beta   90.00
_cell.angle_gamma   90.00
#
_symmetry.space_group_name_H-M   'P 1'
#
loop_
_entity.id
_entity.type
_entity.pdbx_description
1 polymer ?
#
loop_
_entity_poly.entity_id
_entity_poly.type
_entity_poly.pdbx_seq_one_letter_code
_entity_poly.pdbx_strand_id
1 'polypeptide(L)'
;MQHWPIEVSDGDRIQDFMEGYASEDRMEHRSAIATLITSCLDHLFAQDEPIPGELFERIAAILAHHPQELGYWARGEEDSSLSWFSVTPWSDPWT
;
A
#
# COMPACT_ATOMS: atom_id res chain seq x y z
N MET A 1 -14.15 -25.38 -7.80
CA MET A 1 -14.21 -24.07 -7.10
C MET A 1 -13.41 -24.23 -5.83
N GLN A 2 -12.13 -23.85 -5.86
CA GLN A 2 -11.30 -23.82 -4.65
C GLN A 2 -11.67 -22.54 -3.90
N HIS A 3 -12.19 -22.71 -2.69
CA HIS A 3 -12.43 -21.65 -1.74
C HIS A 3 -11.07 -21.07 -1.36
N TRP A 4 -10.68 -19.94 -1.95
CA TRP A 4 -9.62 -19.13 -1.37
C TRP A 4 -10.12 -18.75 0.04
N PRO A 5 -9.36 -19.05 1.11
CA PRO A 5 -9.74 -18.58 2.42
C PRO A 5 -9.82 -17.05 2.31
N ILE A 6 -10.92 -16.46 2.78
CA ILE A 6 -10.94 -15.03 3.10
C ILE A 6 -10.05 -14.91 4.34
N GLU A 7 -8.76 -15.03 4.11
CA GLU A 7 -7.74 -15.07 5.12
C GLU A 7 -7.40 -13.62 5.39
N VAL A 8 -7.71 -13.18 6.61
CA VAL A 8 -7.54 -11.81 7.07
C VAL A 8 -6.10 -11.38 6.77
N SER A 9 -5.96 -10.31 5.99
CA SER A 9 -4.68 -9.67 5.70
C SER A 9 -4.05 -9.22 7.02
N ASP A 10 -3.12 -10.00 7.54
CA ASP A 10 -2.28 -9.66 8.69
C ASP A 10 -0.95 -9.12 8.16
N GLY A 11 -0.37 -8.12 8.83
CA GLY A 11 0.86 -7.44 8.41
C GLY A 11 2.03 -8.41 8.19
N ASP A 12 2.07 -9.49 8.98
CA ASP A 12 3.07 -10.56 8.94
C ASP A 12 3.10 -11.34 7.61
N ARG A 13 2.01 -11.30 6.84
CA ARG A 13 1.84 -12.11 5.62
C ARG A 13 2.21 -11.40 4.34
N ILE A 14 2.70 -10.17 4.46
CA ILE A 14 3.03 -9.35 3.30
C ILE A 14 4.06 -10.03 2.37
N GLN A 15 5.01 -10.80 2.94
CA GLN A 15 5.97 -11.57 2.16
C GLN A 15 5.31 -12.71 1.38
N ASP A 16 4.41 -13.48 1.99
CA ASP A 16 3.67 -14.55 1.32
C ASP A 16 2.87 -14.02 0.13
N PHE A 17 2.23 -12.86 0.29
CA PHE A 17 1.48 -12.23 -0.79
C PHE A 17 2.38 -11.72 -1.91
N MET A 18 3.56 -11.20 -1.58
CA MET A 18 4.55 -10.81 -2.60
C MET A 18 5.09 -12.02 -3.39
N GLU A 19 5.31 -13.16 -2.74
CA GLU A 19 5.69 -14.40 -3.41
C GLU A 19 4.56 -14.93 -4.30
N GLY A 20 3.32 -14.90 -3.80
CA GLY A 20 2.12 -15.20 -4.57
C GLY A 20 2.00 -14.31 -5.81
N TYR A 21 2.24 -13.00 -5.66
CA TYR A 21 2.20 -12.05 -6.77
C TYR A 21 3.24 -12.36 -7.85
N ALA A 22 4.46 -12.71 -7.44
CA ALA A 22 5.55 -13.02 -8.37
C ALA A 22 5.31 -14.33 -9.15
N SER A 23 4.66 -15.30 -8.52
CA SER A 23 4.40 -16.63 -9.11
C SER A 23 3.10 -16.74 -9.92
N GLU A 24 2.16 -15.80 -9.74
CA GLU A 24 0.90 -15.78 -10.48
C GLU A 24 1.09 -15.19 -11.87
N ASP A 25 0.47 -15.76 -12.91
CA ASP A 25 0.60 -15.27 -14.29
C ASP A 25 -0.64 -14.49 -14.76
N ARG A 26 -1.77 -14.66 -14.08
CA ARG A 26 -3.04 -14.04 -14.44
C ARG A 26 -3.13 -12.64 -13.85
N MET A 27 -3.27 -11.63 -14.72
CA MET A 27 -3.34 -10.23 -14.30
C MET A 27 -4.46 -9.96 -13.29
N GLU A 28 -5.64 -10.55 -13.49
CA GLU A 28 -6.79 -10.41 -12.56
C GLU A 28 -6.45 -10.89 -11.15
N HIS A 29 -5.74 -12.02 -11.05
CA HIS A 29 -5.31 -12.57 -9.77
C HIS A 29 -4.18 -11.73 -9.16
N ARG A 30 -3.23 -11.26 -9.98
CA ARG A 30 -2.19 -10.33 -9.54
C ARG A 30 -2.78 -9.06 -8.94
N SER A 31 -3.81 -8.48 -9.55
CA SER A 31 -4.51 -7.32 -8.99
C SER A 31 -5.17 -7.65 -7.64
N ALA A 32 -5.84 -8.81 -7.52
CA ALA A 32 -6.40 -9.23 -6.23
C ALA A 32 -5.33 -9.42 -5.14
N ILE A 33 -4.17 -9.98 -5.50
CA ILE A 33 -3.04 -10.12 -4.58
C ILE A 33 -2.45 -8.75 -4.22
N ALA A 34 -2.36 -7.82 -5.17
CA ALA A 34 -1.93 -6.44 -4.89
C ALA A 34 -2.85 -5.77 -3.86
N THR A 35 -4.18 -5.92 -3.97
CA THR A 35 -5.13 -5.42 -2.97
C THR A 35 -4.87 -6.00 -1.57
N LEU A 36 -4.51 -7.28 -1.47
CA LEU A 36 -4.15 -7.91 -0.19
C LEU A 36 -2.85 -7.31 0.39
N ILE A 37 -1.85 -7.06 -0.46
CA ILE A 37 -0.59 -6.38 -0.05
C ILE A 37 -0.90 -4.97 0.49
N THR A 38 -1.75 -4.21 -0.19
CA THR A 38 -2.19 -2.87 0.26
C THR A 38 -2.89 -2.96 1.63
N SER A 39 -3.73 -3.98 1.84
CA SER A 39 -4.44 -4.19 3.11
C SER A 39 -3.48 -4.58 4.26
N CYS A 40 -2.42 -5.35 3.98
CA CYS A 40 -1.36 -5.61 4.94
C CYS A 40 -0.58 -4.34 5.30
N LEU A 41 -0.31 -3.48 4.31
CA LEU A 41 0.35 -2.20 4.56
C LEU A 41 -0.51 -1.28 5.44
N ASP A 42 -1.82 -1.22 5.21
CA ASP A 42 -2.75 -0.49 6.08
C ASP A 42 -2.67 -0.97 7.53
N HIS A 43 -2.57 -2.28 7.73
CA HIS A 43 -2.44 -2.87 9.06
C HIS A 43 -1.13 -2.46 9.75
N LEU A 44 0.00 -2.54 9.04
CA LEU A 44 1.31 -2.16 9.55
C LEU A 44 1.37 -0.66 9.89
N PHE A 45 0.81 0.19 9.03
CA PHE A 45 0.72 1.63 9.30
C PHE A 45 -0.18 1.95 10.49
N ALA A 46 -1.31 1.24 10.66
CA ALA A 46 -2.19 1.43 11.80
C ALA A 46 -1.55 1.05 13.14
N GLN A 47 -0.48 0.25 13.13
CA GLN A 47 0.25 -0.18 14.31
C GLN A 47 1.55 0.60 14.56
N ASP A 48 1.84 1.63 13.76
CA ASP A 48 3.11 2.36 13.76
C ASP A 48 4.34 1.43 13.64
N GLU A 49 4.18 0.28 12.97
CA GLU A 49 5.26 -0.69 12.84
C GLU A 49 6.28 -0.23 11.78
N PRO A 50 7.58 -0.26 12.10
CA PRO A 50 8.61 0.13 11.16
C PRO A 50 8.73 -0.90 10.04
N ILE A 51 8.40 -0.50 8.81
CA ILE A 51 8.58 -1.33 7.63
C ILE A 51 10.04 -1.25 7.17
N PRO A 52 10.76 -2.38 7.00
CA PRO A 52 12.11 -2.38 6.45
C PRO A 52 12.14 -1.72 5.07
N GLY A 53 13.13 -0.84 4.82
CA GLY A 53 13.20 -0.07 3.57
C GLY A 53 13.20 -0.94 2.30
N GLU A 54 13.95 -2.05 2.30
CA GLU A 54 13.99 -3.00 1.19
C GLU A 54 12.62 -3.66 0.93
N LEU A 55 11.86 -3.93 1.99
CA LEU A 55 10.51 -4.49 1.87
C LEU A 55 9.57 -3.44 1.25
N PHE A 56 9.65 -2.20 1.72
CA PHE A 56 8.87 -1.10 1.19
C PHE A 56 9.14 -0.84 -0.30
N GLU A 57 10.41 -0.85 -0.72
CA GLU A 57 10.78 -0.69 -2.13
C GLU A 57 10.22 -1.80 -3.02
N ARG A 58 10.26 -3.06 -2.55
CA ARG A 58 9.69 -4.19 -3.29
C ARG A 58 8.18 -4.07 -3.44
N ILE A 59 7.48 -3.62 -2.40
CA ILE A 59 6.04 -3.39 -2.45
C ILE A 59 5.72 -2.22 -3.39
N ALA A 60 6.47 -1.13 -3.32
CA ALA A 60 6.31 0.02 -4.22
C ALA A 60 6.47 -0.39 -5.69
N ALA A 61 7.42 -1.27 -6.00
CA ALA A 61 7.60 -1.82 -7.35
C ALA A 61 6.38 -2.64 -7.82
N ILE A 62 5.75 -3.41 -6.92
CA ILE A 62 4.51 -4.15 -7.22
C ILE A 62 3.36 -3.17 -7.47
N LEU A 63 3.15 -2.21 -6.58
CA LEU A 63 2.05 -1.25 -6.64
C LEU A 63 2.17 -0.27 -7.83
N ALA A 64 3.37 -0.02 -8.34
CA ALA A 64 3.57 0.74 -9.57
C ALA A 64 2.87 0.11 -10.79
N HIS A 65 2.62 -1.20 -10.77
CA HIS A 65 1.84 -1.89 -11.80
C HIS A 65 0.32 -1.83 -11.57
N HIS A 66 -0.12 -1.42 -10.37
CA HIS A 66 -1.51 -1.37 -9.94
C HIS A 66 -1.87 0.00 -9.35
N PRO A 67 -1.76 1.10 -10.13
CA PRO A 67 -1.95 2.46 -9.64
C PRO A 67 -3.35 2.70 -9.04
N GLN A 68 -4.35 1.92 -9.43
CA GLN A 68 -5.70 1.98 -8.87
C GLN A 68 -5.74 1.63 -7.37
N GLU A 69 -4.84 0.76 -6.89
CA GLU A 69 -4.79 0.37 -5.48
C GLU A 69 -4.23 1.50 -4.60
N LEU A 70 -3.32 2.32 -5.16
CA LEU A 70 -2.80 3.53 -4.51
C LEU A 70 -3.84 4.66 -4.46
N GLY A 71 -4.82 4.64 -5.37
CA GLY A 71 -5.91 5.61 -5.39
C GLY A 71 -6.73 5.62 -4.10
N TYR A 72 -6.77 4.50 -3.38
CA TYR A 72 -7.41 4.41 -2.06
C TYR A 72 -6.70 5.29 -1.02
N TRP A 73 -5.37 5.29 -0.98
CA TRP A 73 -4.58 6.17 -0.11
C TRP A 73 -4.59 7.62 -0.57
N ALA A 74 -4.60 7.87 -1.89
CA ALA A 74 -4.69 9.22 -2.44
C ALA A 74 -6.04 9.89 -2.14
N ARG A 75 -7.13 9.11 -1.98
CA ARG A 75 -8.47 9.62 -1.65
C ARG A 75 -8.60 10.16 -0.22
N GLY A 76 -7.64 9.89 0.67
CA GLY A 76 -7.58 10.54 1.97
C GLY A 76 -7.39 12.06 1.89
N GLU A 77 -6.90 12.59 0.76
CA GLU A 77 -6.72 14.02 0.53
C GLU A 77 -7.84 14.69 -0.29
N GLU A 78 -8.65 13.91 -1.04
CA GLU A 78 -9.67 14.48 -1.94
C GLU A 78 -10.94 14.99 -1.23
N ASP A 79 -11.12 14.72 0.07
CA ASP A 79 -12.24 15.24 0.88
C ASP A 79 -11.82 16.36 1.85
N SER A 80 -10.75 17.08 1.51
CA SER A 80 -10.55 18.43 2.02
C SER A 80 -10.48 19.39 0.83
N SER A 81 -11.39 20.35 0.81
CA SER A 81 -11.51 21.41 -0.17
C SER A 81 -10.34 22.41 -0.15
N LEU A 82 -9.08 21.96 -0.17
CA LEU A 82 -7.93 22.82 0.08
C LEU A 82 -6.74 22.51 -0.83
N SER A 83 -6.56 23.40 -1.80
CA SER A 83 -5.27 23.90 -2.30
C SER A 83 -4.15 22.86 -2.40
N TRP A 84 -4.13 22.20 -3.56
CA TRP A 84 -2.99 21.47 -4.09
C TRP A 84 -1.68 22.27 -3.92
N PHE A 85 -0.78 21.74 -3.11
CA PHE A 85 0.66 22.04 -3.08
C PHE A 85 1.06 23.52 -2.95
N SER A 86 1.22 23.97 -1.71
CA SER A 86 2.31 24.90 -1.36
C SER A 86 3.11 24.32 -0.22
N VAL A 87 4.32 23.83 -0.54
CA VAL A 87 5.35 23.57 0.46
C VAL A 87 5.69 24.93 1.08
N THR A 88 5.14 25.20 2.26
CA THR A 88 5.55 26.39 3.02
C THR A 88 6.86 26.01 3.70
N PRO A 89 7.99 26.67 3.39
CA PRO A 89 9.22 26.40 4.11
C PRO A 89 9.01 26.78 5.58
N TRP A 90 9.50 25.95 6.49
CA TRP A 90 9.42 26.17 7.92
C TRP A 90 10.11 27.51 8.26
N SER A 91 9.33 28.57 8.46
CA SER A 91 9.83 29.84 8.97
C SER A 91 9.90 29.74 10.49
N ASP A 92 11.13 29.73 10.99
CA ASP A 92 11.49 29.71 12.41
C ASP A 92 10.79 30.88 13.15
N PRO A 93 10.09 30.65 14.27
CA PRO A 93 9.36 31.71 14.98
C PRO A 93 10.26 32.71 15.74
N TRP A 94 11.58 32.74 15.49
CA TRP A 94 12.56 33.55 16.23
C TRP A 94 13.44 34.47 15.37
N THR A 95 12.99 34.88 14.18
CA THR A 95 13.62 35.95 13.38
C THR A 95 12.63 37.00 12.92
#